data_AF-A0AB34JG06-F1
#
_entry.id   AF-A0AB34JG06-F1
#
_cell.length_a   1.000
_cell.length_b   1.000
_cell.length_c   1.000
_cell.angle_alpha   90.00
_cell.angle_beta   90.00
_cell.angle_gamma   90.00
#
_symmetry.space_group_name_H-M   'P 1'
#
loop_
_entity.id
_entity.type
_entity.pdbx_description
1 polymer ?
#
loop_
_entity_poly.entity_id
_entity_poly.type
_entity_poly.pdbx_seq_one_letter_code
_entity_poly.pdbx_strand_id
1 'polypeptide(L)'
;MAKFGEGDGRWIVKEREDGQNCNNWHWTSKDISQHVKKTLADALREITFPQEGPLAHCSIKSCEAKGEASVNNRKGRTFLIYELELKLKWEGELRDADGAVLESSKGTIRLPDVNATELDSLDVEFESKSRGSTLSEAMRKQGCGVVKAAVQACIKQLQSEVTAQANAPKEGEAAAAPRMYATPSVPVPVPQPIKVETKSEAQKEAPKMKPVTVKDAAEDSDEEEVAERPPPHLAEAVQKLKDKPDSVKNLRLSNMGIRDVHLQFIIDALHSSECHLETLDLGFNKITDAGVHVLCKAFAQGMALELSSVYLGGNKVSSTGMAMSQGLKQMRGDLAVVWKHQLNGAKSMCTVGTVYVNSPANQAGLLTGDSVVAFGPIQFPEFKSVTDSIVPVVKASVNKPIDVIVVRMDGTAQVNHIQLTLIPQEWRGAGLLGCILK
;
A
#
# COMPACT_ATOMS: atom_id res chain seq x y z
N MET A 1 -25.59 7.50 -22.44
CA MET A 1 -26.80 6.69 -22.10
C MET A 1 -27.12 5.84 -23.31
N ALA A 2 -27.40 4.55 -23.12
CA ALA A 2 -27.82 3.67 -24.22
C ALA A 2 -29.17 4.16 -24.79
N LYS A 3 -29.34 4.09 -26.12
CA LYS A 3 -30.59 4.47 -26.78
C LYS A 3 -31.66 3.44 -26.46
N PHE A 4 -32.86 3.92 -26.11
CA PHE A 4 -34.00 3.07 -25.79
C PHE A 4 -34.38 2.22 -27.01
N GLY A 5 -34.31 0.89 -26.89
CA GLY A 5 -34.64 -0.07 -27.96
C GLY A 5 -33.44 -0.73 -28.65
N GLU A 6 -32.20 -0.27 -28.43
CA GLU A 6 -30.99 -0.93 -28.91
C GLU A 6 -30.22 -1.47 -27.70
N GLY A 7 -30.35 -2.78 -27.43
CA GLY A 7 -29.58 -3.45 -26.40
C GLY A 7 -28.09 -3.37 -26.70
N ASP A 8 -27.31 -2.76 -25.81
CA ASP A 8 -25.85 -2.77 -25.85
C ASP A 8 -25.36 -4.22 -25.65
N GLY A 9 -24.54 -4.74 -26.58
CA GLY A 9 -24.01 -6.10 -26.55
C GLY A 9 -23.23 -6.46 -25.27
N ARG A 10 -22.78 -5.47 -24.50
CA ARG A 10 -22.18 -5.70 -23.17
C ARG A 10 -23.19 -6.12 -22.10
N TRP A 11 -24.48 -5.94 -22.36
CA TRP A 11 -25.60 -6.15 -21.43
C TRP A 11 -26.65 -7.15 -21.93
N ILE A 12 -26.46 -7.76 -23.11
CA ILE A 12 -27.34 -8.79 -23.62
C ILE A 12 -26.97 -10.13 -22.99
N VAL A 13 -27.72 -10.56 -21.97
CA VAL A 13 -27.71 -11.95 -21.50
C VAL A 13 -28.51 -12.76 -22.52
N LYS A 14 -27.83 -13.40 -23.47
CA LYS A 14 -28.46 -14.44 -24.30
C LYS A 14 -28.52 -15.72 -23.46
N GLU A 15 -29.73 -16.21 -23.18
CA GLU A 15 -29.88 -17.60 -22.75
C GLU A 15 -29.35 -18.48 -23.88
N ARG A 16 -28.25 -19.19 -23.61
CA ARG A 16 -27.75 -20.24 -24.49
C ARG A 16 -28.29 -21.57 -23.99
N GLU A 17 -28.73 -22.42 -24.91
CA GLU A 17 -29.22 -23.78 -24.62
C GLU A 17 -28.14 -24.69 -23.98
N ASP A 18 -26.87 -24.26 -23.97
CA ASP A 18 -25.72 -24.98 -23.41
C ASP A 18 -25.51 -24.79 -21.89
N GLY A 19 -26.24 -23.88 -21.23
CA GLY A 19 -26.17 -23.67 -19.78
C GLY A 19 -24.82 -23.18 -19.24
N GLN A 20 -23.89 -22.73 -20.09
CA GLN A 20 -22.56 -22.31 -19.63
C GLN A 20 -22.60 -20.94 -18.93
N ASN A 21 -21.92 -20.84 -17.77
CA ASN A 21 -21.81 -19.63 -16.97
C ASN A 21 -20.98 -18.55 -17.69
N CYS A 22 -21.65 -17.79 -18.56
CA CYS A 22 -21.08 -16.67 -19.29
C CYS A 22 -20.62 -15.59 -18.30
N ASN A 23 -19.38 -15.09 -18.47
CA ASN A 23 -18.77 -14.05 -17.64
C ASN A 23 -18.75 -14.32 -16.13
N ASN A 24 -18.82 -15.59 -15.70
CA ASN A 24 -18.71 -15.95 -14.29
C ASN A 24 -19.74 -15.20 -13.40
N TRP A 25 -20.92 -14.93 -13.96
CA TRP A 25 -21.94 -14.08 -13.35
C TRP A 25 -22.85 -14.86 -12.39
N HIS A 26 -23.12 -16.13 -12.69
CA HIS A 26 -23.86 -17.04 -11.82
C HIS A 26 -22.95 -17.67 -10.78
N TRP A 27 -23.51 -17.96 -9.60
CA TRP A 27 -22.77 -18.64 -8.53
C TRP A 27 -22.34 -20.03 -8.98
N THR A 28 -21.04 -20.30 -8.93
CA THR A 28 -20.49 -21.64 -9.12
C THR A 28 -19.49 -21.94 -8.03
N SER A 29 -19.60 -23.12 -7.43
CA SER A 29 -18.66 -23.64 -6.43
C SER A 29 -17.99 -24.88 -6.99
N LYS A 30 -16.65 -24.91 -6.94
CA LYS A 30 -15.84 -26.06 -7.34
C LYS A 30 -15.03 -26.53 -6.15
N ASP A 31 -15.24 -27.78 -5.73
CA ASP A 31 -14.44 -28.42 -4.69
C ASP A 31 -13.00 -28.60 -5.18
N ILE A 32 -12.04 -28.08 -4.42
CA ILE A 32 -10.60 -28.25 -4.63
C ILE A 32 -9.89 -28.76 -3.37
N SER A 33 -10.64 -29.33 -2.42
CA SER A 33 -10.15 -29.78 -1.12
C SER A 33 -8.93 -30.70 -1.24
N GLN A 34 -8.96 -31.65 -2.17
CA GLN A 34 -7.83 -32.58 -2.37
C GLN A 34 -6.56 -31.86 -2.84
N HIS A 35 -6.70 -30.89 -3.75
CA HIS A 35 -5.57 -30.13 -4.27
C HIS A 35 -4.96 -29.22 -3.20
N VAL A 36 -5.79 -28.52 -2.43
CA VAL A 36 -5.33 -27.65 -1.33
C VAL A 36 -4.64 -28.45 -0.24
N LYS A 37 -5.25 -29.57 0.19
CA LYS A 37 -4.65 -30.47 1.20
C LYS A 37 -3.30 -31.01 0.76
N LYS A 38 -3.18 -31.43 -0.51
CA LYS A 38 -1.92 -31.94 -1.06
C LYS A 38 -0.85 -30.84 -1.12
N THR A 39 -1.20 -29.67 -1.66
CA THR A 39 -0.27 -28.54 -1.82
C THR A 39 0.25 -28.05 -0.47
N LEU A 40 -0.63 -27.94 0.54
CA LEU A 40 -0.22 -27.62 1.90
C LEU A 40 0.68 -28.70 2.49
N ALA A 41 0.33 -29.97 2.35
CA ALA A 41 1.15 -31.07 2.88
C ALA A 41 2.54 -31.13 2.23
N ASP A 42 2.65 -30.84 0.94
CA ASP A 42 3.93 -30.83 0.21
C ASP A 42 4.77 -29.61 0.63
N ALA A 43 4.18 -28.42 0.66
CA ALA A 43 4.86 -27.20 1.11
C ALA A 43 5.36 -27.29 2.57
N LEU A 44 4.58 -27.92 3.44
CA LEU A 44 4.93 -28.08 4.85
C LEU A 44 6.02 -29.13 5.09
N ARG A 45 6.20 -30.12 4.20
CA ARG A 45 7.29 -31.10 4.29
C ARG A 45 8.64 -30.49 3.88
N GLU A 46 8.63 -29.55 2.94
CA GLU A 46 9.84 -28.88 2.42
C GLU A 46 10.28 -27.69 3.27
N ILE A 47 9.67 -27.46 4.45
CA ILE A 47 10.06 -26.36 5.33
C ILE A 47 11.50 -26.57 5.81
N THR A 48 12.33 -25.58 5.49
CA THR A 48 13.69 -25.49 6.00
C THR A 48 13.67 -24.62 7.26
N PHE A 49 14.06 -25.19 8.39
CA PHE A 49 14.28 -24.45 9.63
C PHE A 49 15.61 -23.67 9.55
N PRO A 50 15.80 -22.62 10.38
CA PRO A 50 17.05 -21.87 10.40
C PRO A 50 18.26 -22.79 10.56
N GLN A 51 19.25 -22.67 9.66
CA GLN A 51 20.44 -23.53 9.66
C GLN A 51 21.42 -23.23 10.79
N GLU A 52 21.23 -22.13 11.50
CA GLU A 52 22.04 -21.74 12.65
C GLU A 52 21.21 -21.82 13.95
N GLY A 53 21.77 -22.48 14.96
CA GLY A 53 21.21 -22.57 16.31
C GLY A 53 20.23 -23.74 16.53
N PRO A 54 19.35 -23.61 17.54
CA PRO A 54 18.25 -24.48 17.94
C PRO A 54 17.84 -25.65 17.05
N LEU A 55 17.46 -25.21 15.85
CA LEU A 55 16.53 -25.85 14.95
C LEU A 55 17.22 -26.33 13.66
N ALA A 56 18.55 -26.24 13.60
CA ALA A 56 19.34 -26.56 12.42
C ALA A 56 19.10 -27.99 11.89
N HIS A 57 18.76 -28.93 12.78
CA HIS A 57 18.47 -30.33 12.42
C HIS A 57 17.01 -30.70 12.73
N CYS A 58 16.08 -29.74 12.67
CA CYS A 58 14.65 -30.00 12.77
C CYS A 58 14.05 -30.32 11.39
N SER A 59 13.08 -31.24 11.36
CA SER A 59 12.33 -31.58 10.16
C SER A 59 10.87 -31.93 10.47
N ILE A 60 9.99 -31.71 9.48
CA ILE A 60 8.59 -32.14 9.56
C ILE A 60 8.46 -33.52 8.91
N LYS A 61 8.03 -34.53 9.68
CA LYS A 61 7.90 -35.91 9.20
C LYS A 61 6.58 -36.19 8.51
N SER A 62 5.51 -35.61 9.01
CA SER A 62 4.19 -35.82 8.45
C SER A 62 3.34 -34.58 8.61
N CYS A 63 2.59 -34.26 7.57
CA CYS A 63 1.53 -33.27 7.60
C CYS A 63 0.22 -33.96 7.22
N GLU A 64 -0.77 -33.87 8.09
CA GLU A 64 -2.15 -34.32 7.88
C GLU A 64 -3.04 -33.07 7.78
N ALA A 65 -3.83 -32.96 6.72
CA ALA A 65 -4.75 -31.84 6.51
C ALA A 65 -6.19 -32.37 6.37
N LYS A 66 -7.10 -31.85 7.19
CA LYS A 66 -8.54 -32.12 7.18
C LYS A 66 -9.33 -30.85 6.86
N GLY A 67 -10.63 -31.00 6.60
CA GLY A 67 -11.52 -29.90 6.26
C GLY A 67 -11.83 -29.81 4.77
N GLU A 68 -12.34 -28.67 4.33
CA GLU A 68 -12.81 -28.45 2.96
C GLU A 68 -12.29 -27.13 2.37
N ALA A 69 -12.14 -27.11 1.05
CA ALA A 69 -11.75 -25.93 0.31
C ALA A 69 -12.49 -25.90 -1.04
N SER A 70 -13.13 -24.78 -1.33
CA SER A 70 -13.88 -24.57 -2.56
C SER A 70 -13.56 -23.22 -3.20
N VAL A 71 -13.40 -23.26 -4.53
CA VAL A 71 -13.30 -22.06 -5.35
C VAL A 71 -14.71 -21.61 -5.69
N ASN A 72 -15.05 -20.39 -5.28
CA ASN A 72 -16.36 -19.81 -5.49
C ASN A 72 -16.26 -18.65 -6.46
N ASN A 73 -17.24 -18.56 -7.35
CA ASN A 73 -17.31 -17.52 -8.35
C ASN A 73 -18.62 -16.75 -8.26
N ARG A 74 -18.55 -15.42 -8.20
CA ARG A 74 -19.73 -14.56 -8.14
C ARG A 74 -19.45 -13.20 -8.76
N LYS A 75 -20.32 -12.76 -9.68
CA LYS A 75 -20.24 -11.42 -10.31
C LYS A 75 -18.85 -11.11 -10.89
N GLY A 76 -18.21 -12.11 -11.52
CA GLY A 76 -16.86 -11.96 -12.10
C GLY A 76 -15.71 -11.95 -11.10
N ARG A 77 -15.97 -12.17 -9.79
CA ARG A 77 -14.93 -12.34 -8.77
C ARG A 77 -14.84 -13.81 -8.35
N THR A 78 -13.68 -14.40 -8.54
CA THR A 78 -13.34 -15.73 -8.04
C THR A 78 -12.57 -15.61 -6.72
N PHE A 79 -12.93 -16.41 -5.72
CA PHE A 79 -12.30 -16.41 -4.41
C PHE A 79 -12.29 -17.80 -3.80
N LEU A 80 -11.32 -18.07 -2.94
CA LEU A 80 -11.14 -19.35 -2.26
C LEU A 80 -11.78 -19.27 -0.88
N ILE A 81 -12.72 -20.18 -0.59
CA ILE A 81 -13.22 -20.43 0.76
C ILE A 81 -12.60 -21.73 1.23
N TYR A 82 -12.09 -21.75 2.45
CA TYR A 82 -11.51 -22.94 3.06
C TYR A 82 -11.71 -22.90 4.57
N GLU A 83 -11.84 -24.08 5.15
CA GLU A 83 -11.89 -24.34 6.58
C GLU A 83 -11.11 -25.63 6.80
N LEU A 84 -9.88 -25.50 7.30
CA LEU A 84 -8.91 -26.59 7.35
C LEU A 84 -8.34 -26.77 8.76
N GLU A 85 -8.16 -28.02 9.15
CA GLU A 85 -7.41 -28.41 10.35
C GLU A 85 -6.10 -29.06 9.91
N LEU A 86 -4.96 -28.54 10.39
CA LEU A 86 -3.64 -29.07 10.08
C LEU A 86 -3.00 -29.71 11.31
N LYS A 87 -2.42 -30.89 11.12
CA LYS A 87 -1.67 -31.61 12.15
C LYS A 87 -0.32 -32.03 11.60
N LEU A 88 0.75 -31.46 12.17
CA LEU A 88 2.12 -31.72 11.77
C LEU A 88 2.86 -32.47 12.87
N LYS A 89 3.63 -33.50 12.51
CA LYS A 89 4.58 -34.18 13.41
C LYS A 89 5.98 -33.74 13.04
N TRP A 90 6.73 -33.27 14.02
CA TRP A 90 8.11 -32.83 13.85
C TRP A 90 9.06 -33.66 14.70
N GLU A 91 10.29 -33.77 14.24
CA GLU A 91 11.43 -34.24 15.03
C GLU A 91 12.61 -33.32 14.83
N GLY A 92 13.50 -33.28 15.82
CA GLY A 92 14.74 -32.53 15.71
C GLY A 92 15.80 -33.05 16.65
N GLU A 93 17.03 -32.73 16.30
CA GLU A 93 18.22 -33.02 17.09
C GLU A 93 18.98 -31.72 17.35
N LEU A 94 19.41 -31.50 18.59
CA LEU A 94 20.38 -30.47 18.93
C LEU A 94 21.76 -31.12 18.88
N ARG A 95 22.68 -30.52 18.12
CA ARG A 95 24.04 -31.01 17.97
C ARG A 95 25.05 -29.99 18.49
N ASP A 96 26.14 -30.48 19.07
CA ASP A 96 27.28 -29.66 19.49
C ASP A 96 28.17 -29.30 18.29
N ALA A 97 29.20 -28.45 18.51
CA ALA A 97 30.19 -28.04 17.51
C ALA A 97 30.93 -29.24 16.86
N ASP A 98 31.07 -30.35 17.57
CA ASP A 98 31.68 -31.60 17.09
C ASP A 98 30.67 -32.54 16.38
N GLY A 99 29.42 -32.11 16.21
CA GLY A 99 28.36 -32.89 15.56
C GLY A 99 27.71 -33.96 16.45
N ALA A 100 28.08 -34.02 17.73
CA ALA A 100 27.48 -34.93 18.71
C ALA A 100 26.04 -34.50 19.07
N VAL A 101 25.08 -35.44 19.10
CA VAL A 101 23.69 -35.16 19.46
C VAL A 101 23.58 -34.92 20.96
N LEU A 102 23.37 -33.65 21.35
CA LEU A 102 23.15 -33.20 22.72
C LEU A 102 21.72 -33.46 23.19
N GLU A 103 20.76 -33.32 22.28
CA GLU A 103 19.34 -33.46 22.61
C GLU A 103 18.56 -33.97 21.40
N SER A 104 17.51 -34.76 21.62
CA SER A 104 16.55 -35.07 20.57
C SER A 104 15.13 -34.87 21.09
N SER A 105 14.27 -34.28 20.26
CA SER A 105 12.89 -34.02 20.62
C SER A 105 11.96 -34.28 19.45
N LYS A 106 10.73 -34.65 19.79
CA LYS A 106 9.65 -34.85 18.84
C LYS A 106 8.35 -34.32 19.41
N GLY A 107 7.52 -33.80 18.54
CA GLY A 107 6.27 -33.17 18.94
C GLY A 107 5.25 -33.08 17.82
N THR A 108 4.12 -32.46 18.17
CA THR A 108 3.01 -32.21 17.27
C THR A 108 2.68 -30.73 17.28
N ILE A 109 2.49 -30.16 16.09
CA ILE A 109 1.99 -28.80 15.89
C ILE A 109 0.59 -28.95 15.28
N ARG A 110 -0.42 -28.35 15.89
CA ARG A 110 -1.81 -28.35 15.41
C ARG A 110 -2.26 -26.93 15.10
N LEU A 111 -2.88 -26.74 13.95
CA LEU A 111 -3.60 -25.53 13.57
C LEU A 111 -5.07 -25.92 13.45
N PRO A 112 -5.89 -25.67 14.49
CA PRO A 112 -7.25 -26.18 14.56
C PRO A 112 -8.19 -25.50 13.57
N ASP A 113 -7.95 -24.22 13.29
CA ASP A 113 -8.82 -23.40 12.45
C ASP A 113 -8.00 -22.55 11.46
N VAL A 114 -7.80 -23.09 10.26
CA VAL A 114 -7.20 -22.38 9.13
C VAL A 114 -8.33 -22.04 8.17
N ASN A 115 -8.81 -20.79 8.24
CA ASN A 115 -9.94 -20.31 7.45
C ASN A 115 -9.63 -19.05 6.64
N ALA A 116 -10.55 -18.69 5.73
CA ALA A 116 -10.39 -17.56 4.81
C ALA A 116 -10.48 -16.17 5.48
N THR A 117 -11.04 -16.08 6.69
CA THR A 117 -11.25 -14.82 7.43
C THR A 117 -10.07 -14.46 8.33
N GLU A 118 -9.34 -15.44 8.85
CA GLU A 118 -8.34 -15.24 9.91
C GLU A 118 -6.95 -15.78 9.54
N LEU A 119 -6.53 -15.59 8.29
CA LEU A 119 -5.22 -16.07 7.81
C LEU A 119 -4.02 -15.39 8.51
N ASP A 120 -4.16 -14.14 8.94
CA ASP A 120 -3.07 -13.38 9.57
C ASP A 120 -2.92 -13.68 11.08
N SER A 121 -3.92 -14.32 11.70
CA SER A 121 -3.97 -14.65 13.14
C SER A 121 -4.22 -16.14 13.39
N LEU A 122 -3.41 -17.01 12.78
CA LEU A 122 -3.55 -18.46 12.94
C LEU A 122 -3.24 -18.90 14.38
N ASP A 123 -4.16 -19.62 14.99
CA ASP A 123 -3.93 -20.31 16.25
C ASP A 123 -3.03 -21.53 16.04
N VAL A 124 -2.06 -21.71 16.94
CA VAL A 124 -1.15 -22.86 16.93
C VAL A 124 -1.10 -23.48 18.31
N GLU A 125 -1.49 -24.74 18.36
CA GLU A 125 -1.29 -25.63 19.48
C GLU A 125 0.04 -26.37 19.31
N PHE A 126 0.90 -26.28 20.32
CA PHE A 126 2.20 -26.96 20.32
C PHE A 126 2.28 -27.99 21.44
N GLU A 127 2.63 -29.22 21.07
CA GLU A 127 2.86 -30.32 22.00
C GLU A 127 4.25 -30.93 21.75
N SER A 128 5.04 -31.15 22.80
CA SER A 128 6.33 -31.84 22.73
C SER A 128 6.44 -32.92 23.80
N LYS A 129 7.14 -34.02 23.49
CA LYS A 129 7.42 -35.11 24.45
C LYS A 129 8.48 -34.72 25.49
N SER A 130 9.36 -33.78 25.18
CA SER A 130 10.42 -33.27 26.07
C SER A 130 10.08 -31.83 26.47
N ARG A 131 9.12 -31.65 27.39
CA ARG A 131 8.70 -30.29 27.82
C ARG A 131 9.82 -29.59 28.58
N GLY A 132 10.15 -28.36 28.19
CA GLY A 132 11.13 -27.51 28.87
C GLY A 132 12.57 -27.70 28.39
N SER A 133 12.77 -28.44 27.30
CA SER A 133 14.08 -28.60 26.68
C SER A 133 14.38 -27.45 25.71
N THR A 134 15.66 -27.15 25.48
CA THR A 134 16.09 -26.02 24.64
C THR A 134 15.52 -26.14 23.22
N LEU A 135 15.53 -27.35 22.67
CA LEU A 135 14.98 -27.66 21.36
C LEU A 135 13.45 -27.47 21.33
N SER A 136 12.74 -27.91 22.37
CA SER A 136 11.28 -27.78 22.45
C SER A 136 10.83 -26.32 22.60
N GLU A 137 11.56 -25.50 23.35
CA GLU A 137 11.27 -24.07 23.50
C GLU A 137 11.59 -23.29 22.23
N ALA A 138 12.71 -23.63 21.56
CA ALA A 138 13.05 -23.06 20.26
C ALA A 138 11.98 -23.40 19.23
N MET A 139 11.49 -24.65 19.21
CA MET A 139 10.43 -25.05 18.27
C MET A 139 9.10 -24.37 18.59
N ARG A 140 8.77 -24.17 19.87
CA ARG A 140 7.57 -23.45 20.29
C ARG A 140 7.62 -21.95 19.94
N LYS A 141 8.76 -21.28 20.13
CA LYS A 141 8.90 -19.83 19.92
C LYS A 141 9.19 -19.48 18.47
N GLN A 142 10.16 -20.14 17.85
CA GLN A 142 10.62 -19.84 16.49
C GLN A 142 10.01 -20.81 15.46
N GLY A 143 10.01 -22.11 15.76
CA GLY A 143 9.49 -23.13 14.83
C GLY A 143 8.02 -22.96 14.48
N CYS A 144 7.16 -22.70 15.47
CA CYS A 144 5.75 -22.38 15.24
C CYS A 144 5.58 -21.14 14.35
N GLY A 145 6.45 -20.13 14.48
CA GLY A 145 6.44 -18.94 13.62
C GLY A 145 6.76 -19.28 12.17
N VAL A 146 7.76 -20.13 11.93
CA VAL A 146 8.12 -20.61 10.59
C VAL A 146 6.97 -21.40 9.96
N VAL A 147 6.35 -22.30 10.72
CA VAL A 147 5.20 -23.10 10.24
C VAL A 147 4.01 -22.19 9.91
N LYS A 148 3.67 -21.21 10.76
CA LYS A 148 2.61 -20.23 10.45
C LYS A 148 2.90 -19.46 9.17
N ALA A 149 4.12 -18.94 9.03
CA ALA A 149 4.54 -18.18 7.85
C ALA A 149 4.46 -19.02 6.57
N ALA A 150 4.85 -20.30 6.64
CA ALA A 150 4.77 -21.22 5.51
C ALA A 150 3.32 -21.51 5.09
N VAL A 151 2.40 -21.76 6.05
CA VAL A 151 0.97 -21.92 5.77
C VAL A 151 0.39 -20.66 5.13
N GLN A 152 0.71 -19.48 5.68
CA GLN A 152 0.27 -18.19 5.14
C GLN A 152 0.78 -17.95 3.71
N ALA A 153 2.05 -18.23 3.45
CA ALA A 153 2.64 -18.08 2.11
C ALA A 153 1.97 -19.03 1.10
N CYS A 154 1.77 -20.29 1.47
CA CYS A 154 1.15 -21.30 0.61
C CYS A 154 -0.31 -20.94 0.27
N ILE A 155 -1.10 -20.50 1.26
CA ILE A 155 -2.48 -20.07 1.01
C ILE A 155 -2.54 -18.80 0.15
N LYS A 156 -1.66 -17.82 0.37
CA LYS A 156 -1.56 -16.62 -0.47
C LYS A 156 -1.20 -16.97 -1.91
N GLN A 157 -0.31 -17.94 -2.11
CA GLN A 157 -0.01 -18.47 -3.44
C GLN A 157 -1.24 -19.11 -4.09
N LEU A 158 -1.94 -20.01 -3.39
CA LEU A 158 -3.17 -20.64 -3.90
C LEU A 158 -4.26 -19.61 -4.25
N GLN A 159 -4.43 -18.56 -3.44
CA GLN A 159 -5.35 -17.46 -3.74
C GLN A 159 -4.96 -16.72 -5.02
N SER A 160 -3.66 -16.50 -5.24
CA SER A 160 -3.15 -15.86 -6.46
C SER A 160 -3.37 -16.74 -7.69
N GLU A 161 -3.15 -18.04 -7.59
CA GLU A 161 -3.35 -19.01 -8.68
C GLU A 161 -4.82 -19.13 -9.07
N VAL A 162 -5.73 -19.17 -8.08
CA VAL A 162 -7.18 -19.15 -8.31
C VAL A 162 -7.63 -17.88 -9.02
N THR A 163 -7.05 -16.74 -8.64
CA THR A 163 -7.35 -15.44 -9.29
C THR A 163 -6.77 -15.38 -10.70
N ALA A 164 -5.59 -15.95 -10.93
CA ALA A 164 -4.96 -16.01 -12.25
C ALA A 164 -5.72 -16.93 -13.21
N GLN A 165 -6.16 -18.12 -12.76
CA GLN A 165 -6.99 -19.03 -13.56
C GLN A 165 -8.36 -18.43 -13.92
N ALA A 166 -8.92 -17.58 -13.06
CA ALA A 166 -10.15 -16.86 -13.36
C ALA A 166 -10.00 -15.81 -14.46
N ASN A 167 -8.79 -15.25 -14.61
CA ASN A 167 -8.44 -14.21 -15.59
C ASN A 167 -7.74 -14.76 -16.84
N ALA A 168 -7.54 -16.07 -16.95
CA ALA A 168 -6.95 -16.69 -18.13
C ALA A 168 -7.93 -16.61 -19.33
N PRO A 169 -7.48 -16.21 -20.53
CA PRO A 169 -8.31 -16.23 -21.73
C PRO A 169 -8.76 -17.67 -22.01
N LYS A 170 -10.07 -17.90 -22.13
CA LYS A 170 -10.61 -19.24 -22.39
C LYS A 170 -10.27 -19.67 -23.82
N GLU A 171 -9.52 -20.75 -23.97
CA GLU A 171 -9.26 -21.36 -25.29
C GLU A 171 -10.58 -21.72 -25.98
N GLY A 172 -10.79 -21.15 -27.17
CA GLY A 172 -12.00 -21.34 -27.97
C GLY A 172 -12.48 -20.10 -28.74
N GLU A 173 -11.94 -18.91 -28.47
CA GLU A 173 -12.25 -17.72 -29.28
C GLU A 173 -11.21 -17.56 -30.40
N ALA A 174 -11.51 -18.19 -31.55
CA ALA A 174 -10.72 -18.01 -32.76
C ALA A 174 -10.63 -16.51 -33.10
N ALA A 175 -9.39 -16.02 -33.22
CA ALA A 175 -9.08 -14.66 -33.61
C ALA A 175 -9.72 -14.30 -34.97
N ALA A 176 -10.79 -13.52 -34.95
CA ALA A 176 -11.30 -12.88 -36.16
C ALA A 176 -10.61 -11.53 -36.36
N ALA A 177 -9.73 -11.47 -37.36
CA ALA A 177 -9.07 -10.27 -37.84
C ALA A 177 -10.06 -9.13 -38.14
N PRO A 178 -9.68 -7.84 -38.00
CA PRO A 178 -10.59 -6.73 -38.27
C PRO A 178 -10.82 -6.61 -39.77
N ARG A 179 -12.00 -7.03 -40.24
CA ARG A 179 -12.48 -6.75 -41.60
C ARG A 179 -13.20 -5.40 -41.61
N MET A 180 -12.67 -4.51 -42.44
CA MET A 180 -13.24 -3.22 -42.84
C MET A 180 -14.63 -3.41 -43.44
N TYR A 181 -15.57 -2.51 -43.14
CA TYR A 181 -16.80 -2.36 -43.93
C TYR A 181 -16.90 -0.95 -44.49
N ALA A 182 -17.00 -0.90 -45.82
CA ALA A 182 -17.28 0.25 -46.65
C ALA A 182 -18.79 0.61 -46.58
N THR A 183 -19.09 1.90 -46.64
CA THR A 183 -20.45 2.44 -46.76
C THR A 183 -20.89 2.58 -48.22
N PRO A 184 -22.12 2.24 -48.61
CA PRO A 184 -22.75 2.78 -49.81
C PRO A 184 -23.69 3.96 -49.49
N SER A 185 -23.79 4.86 -50.48
CA SER A 185 -24.35 6.21 -50.47
C SER A 185 -25.81 6.25 -50.93
N VAL A 186 -26.62 7.20 -50.44
CA VAL A 186 -27.92 7.59 -51.04
C VAL A 186 -28.07 9.14 -50.96
N PRO A 187 -28.60 9.82 -52.00
CA PRO A 187 -28.33 11.24 -52.27
C PRO A 187 -29.42 12.22 -51.81
N VAL A 188 -29.02 13.49 -51.65
CA VAL A 188 -29.84 14.66 -51.28
C VAL A 188 -30.26 15.45 -52.53
N PRO A 189 -31.44 16.11 -52.54
CA PRO A 189 -31.55 17.41 -53.21
C PRO A 189 -32.15 18.54 -52.34
N VAL A 190 -31.33 19.60 -52.21
CA VAL A 190 -31.52 21.07 -52.22
C VAL A 190 -32.72 21.77 -51.52
N PRO A 191 -32.47 22.79 -50.66
CA PRO A 191 -33.48 23.67 -50.05
C PRO A 191 -33.54 25.09 -50.65
N GLN A 192 -34.64 25.83 -50.42
CA GLN A 192 -34.75 27.30 -50.54
C GLN A 192 -35.86 27.91 -49.63
N PRO A 193 -35.84 29.23 -49.31
CA PRO A 193 -35.77 29.73 -47.93
C PRO A 193 -36.93 30.65 -47.49
N ILE A 194 -37.05 30.92 -46.16
CA ILE A 194 -37.76 32.10 -45.61
C ILE A 194 -37.04 32.64 -44.36
N LYS A 195 -36.76 33.95 -44.33
CA LYS A 195 -36.34 34.77 -43.17
C LYS A 195 -37.59 35.33 -42.46
N VAL A 196 -37.55 35.49 -41.14
CA VAL A 196 -37.59 36.80 -40.42
C VAL A 196 -37.36 36.61 -38.91
N GLU A 197 -36.35 37.34 -38.45
CA GLU A 197 -35.90 37.87 -37.15
C GLU A 197 -36.74 37.73 -35.85
N THR A 198 -36.07 37.46 -34.72
CA THR A 198 -35.72 38.49 -33.69
C THR A 198 -34.76 37.99 -32.58
N LYS A 199 -33.65 38.76 -32.38
CA LYS A 199 -32.83 39.12 -31.18
C LYS A 199 -32.08 38.07 -30.30
N SER A 200 -30.73 38.10 -30.45
CA SER A 200 -29.58 38.22 -29.47
C SER A 200 -29.63 37.56 -28.08
N GLU A 201 -28.57 37.03 -27.44
CA GLU A 201 -27.11 36.86 -27.66
C GLU A 201 -26.59 35.86 -26.57
N ALA A 202 -25.86 34.79 -26.90
CA ALA A 202 -24.39 34.59 -26.85
C ALA A 202 -23.77 34.01 -25.55
N GLN A 203 -23.21 32.79 -25.67
CA GLN A 203 -21.98 32.34 -25.00
C GLN A 203 -21.16 31.54 -26.05
N LYS A 204 -19.89 31.93 -26.25
CA LYS A 204 -19.00 31.44 -27.32
C LYS A 204 -17.98 30.42 -26.83
N GLU A 205 -17.65 29.55 -27.78
CA GLU A 205 -16.79 28.37 -27.80
C GLU A 205 -15.29 28.59 -27.51
N ALA A 206 -14.62 27.50 -27.16
CA ALA A 206 -13.21 27.24 -27.44
C ALA A 206 -13.07 26.43 -28.76
N PRO A 207 -12.10 26.73 -29.66
CA PRO A 207 -11.86 25.91 -30.84
C PRO A 207 -10.56 25.09 -30.78
N LYS A 208 -10.56 24.02 -31.59
CA LYS A 208 -9.53 23.00 -31.79
C LYS A 208 -8.38 23.47 -32.70
N MET A 209 -7.20 22.87 -32.50
CA MET A 209 -6.03 22.91 -33.39
C MET A 209 -6.17 21.97 -34.60
N LYS A 210 -5.40 22.27 -35.66
CA LYS A 210 -4.57 21.37 -36.52
C LYS A 210 -3.93 22.21 -37.67
N PRO A 211 -2.92 21.71 -38.41
CA PRO A 211 -1.57 21.26 -38.01
C PRO A 211 -0.47 21.88 -38.93
N VAL A 212 0.83 21.54 -38.77
CA VAL A 212 1.87 21.32 -39.82
C VAL A 212 3.27 21.18 -39.18
N THR A 213 4.09 20.35 -39.81
CA THR A 213 5.33 19.71 -39.36
C THR A 213 6.64 20.48 -39.65
N VAL A 214 7.57 20.33 -38.69
CA VAL A 214 9.06 20.36 -38.67
C VAL A 214 9.85 21.45 -39.42
N LYS A 215 10.62 22.23 -38.65
CA LYS A 215 12.03 22.58 -38.92
C LYS A 215 12.74 23.01 -37.65
N ASP A 216 13.99 22.55 -37.52
CA ASP A 216 14.96 22.87 -36.48
C ASP A 216 15.15 24.37 -36.26
N ALA A 217 15.24 24.77 -34.99
CA ALA A 217 16.05 25.89 -34.52
C ALA A 217 16.26 25.74 -33.01
N ALA A 218 17.52 25.64 -32.60
CA ALA A 218 17.94 25.75 -31.23
C ALA A 218 17.80 27.21 -30.76
N GLU A 219 16.99 27.43 -29.73
CA GLU A 219 16.99 28.59 -28.82
C GLU A 219 16.49 28.00 -27.49
N ASP A 220 17.37 27.56 -26.59
CA ASP A 220 18.06 28.39 -25.60
C ASP A 220 17.14 29.44 -24.99
N SER A 221 16.42 29.01 -23.95
CA SER A 221 15.83 29.92 -22.97
C SER A 221 15.96 29.23 -21.62
N ASP A 222 17.01 29.62 -20.91
CA ASP A 222 17.24 29.35 -19.49
C ASP A 222 15.94 29.52 -18.69
N GLU A 223 15.26 28.41 -18.41
CA GLU A 223 14.36 28.35 -17.26
C GLU A 223 15.25 28.26 -16.03
N GLU A 224 15.61 29.43 -15.51
CA GLU A 224 16.27 29.62 -14.24
C GLU A 224 15.50 28.81 -13.18
N GLU A 225 16.12 27.72 -12.73
CA GLU A 225 15.60 26.80 -11.73
C GLU A 225 15.39 27.58 -10.42
N VAL A 226 14.18 28.10 -10.21
CA VAL A 226 13.84 28.81 -8.96
C VAL A 226 13.83 27.77 -7.84
N ALA A 227 14.99 27.58 -7.21
CA ALA A 227 15.20 26.69 -6.09
C ALA A 227 14.17 27.00 -5.00
N GLU A 228 13.17 26.12 -4.87
CA GLU A 228 12.12 26.28 -3.88
C GLU A 228 12.74 26.27 -2.47
N ARG A 229 12.55 27.38 -1.75
CA ARG A 229 13.11 27.56 -0.40
C ARG A 229 12.63 26.43 0.53
N PRO A 230 13.52 25.81 1.32
CA PRO A 230 13.12 24.77 2.25
C PRO A 230 12.02 25.26 3.21
N PRO A 231 11.05 24.41 3.59
CA PRO A 231 10.07 24.74 4.61
C PRO A 231 10.75 25.25 5.89
N PRO A 232 10.19 26.22 6.62
CA PRO A 232 10.84 26.83 7.79
C PRO A 232 11.31 25.82 8.82
N HIS A 233 10.49 24.79 9.09
CA HIS A 233 10.83 23.72 10.02
C HIS A 233 11.98 22.83 9.54
N LEU A 234 12.08 22.60 8.21
CA LEU A 234 13.21 21.90 7.63
C LEU A 234 14.49 22.73 7.77
N ALA A 235 14.41 24.05 7.52
CA ALA A 235 15.55 24.95 7.67
C ALA A 235 16.05 24.99 9.12
N GLU A 236 15.15 25.06 10.10
CA GLU A 236 15.48 25.01 11.53
C GLU A 236 16.13 23.67 11.92
N ALA A 237 15.56 22.55 11.45
CA ALA A 237 16.11 21.22 11.71
C ALA A 237 17.50 21.02 11.11
N VAL A 238 17.70 21.46 9.86
CA VAL A 238 19.00 21.43 9.17
C VAL A 238 20.01 22.31 9.89
N GLN A 239 19.61 23.51 10.33
CA GLN A 239 20.48 24.41 11.08
C GLN A 239 20.89 23.78 12.42
N LYS A 240 19.94 23.19 13.15
CA LYS A 240 20.21 22.49 14.41
C LYS A 240 21.18 21.33 14.25
N LEU A 241 21.05 20.57 13.16
CA LEU A 241 21.96 19.47 12.84
C LEU A 241 23.37 19.99 12.50
N LYS A 242 23.46 21.15 11.83
CA LYS A 242 24.75 21.80 11.53
C LYS A 242 25.42 22.40 12.77
N ASP A 243 24.64 23.02 13.67
CA ASP A 243 25.18 23.70 14.85
C ASP A 243 25.65 22.73 15.94
N LYS A 244 24.95 21.59 16.10
CA LYS A 244 25.24 20.59 17.14
C LYS A 244 25.00 19.16 16.63
N PRO A 245 25.84 18.66 15.70
CA PRO A 245 25.63 17.37 15.04
C PRO A 245 25.60 16.19 16.03
N ASP A 246 26.41 16.23 17.09
CA ASP A 246 26.46 15.17 18.12
C ASP A 246 25.21 15.09 19.01
N SER A 247 24.44 16.18 19.09
CA SER A 247 23.33 16.29 20.03
C SER A 247 22.02 15.67 19.52
N VAL A 248 21.96 15.36 18.21
CA VAL A 248 20.73 14.94 17.53
C VAL A 248 20.83 13.48 17.12
N LYS A 249 20.37 12.58 17.98
CA LYS A 249 20.26 11.14 17.68
C LYS A 249 19.00 10.79 16.89
N ASN A 250 17.94 11.58 17.05
CA ASN A 250 16.65 11.33 16.44
C ASN A 250 16.13 12.60 15.76
N LEU A 251 15.90 12.53 14.45
CA LEU A 251 15.40 13.65 13.66
C LEU A 251 14.04 13.28 13.05
N ARG A 252 12.99 13.99 13.49
CA ARG A 252 11.63 13.81 12.99
C ARG A 252 11.25 14.96 12.07
N LEU A 253 10.96 14.62 10.82
CA LEU A 253 10.58 15.53 9.74
C LEU A 253 9.33 15.03 9.01
N SER A 254 8.53 14.17 9.66
CA SER A 254 7.30 13.63 9.07
C SER A 254 6.23 14.69 8.87
N ASN A 255 5.45 14.58 7.79
CA ASN A 255 4.36 15.50 7.44
C ASN A 255 4.75 16.99 7.31
N MET A 256 5.97 17.27 6.83
CA MET A 256 6.46 18.65 6.67
C MET A 256 6.34 19.17 5.24
N GLY A 257 5.70 18.42 4.34
CA GLY A 257 5.60 18.77 2.93
C GLY A 257 6.94 18.71 2.20
N ILE A 258 7.89 17.89 2.69
CA ILE A 258 9.20 17.70 2.06
C ILE A 258 9.02 17.03 0.69
N ARG A 259 9.72 17.53 -0.32
CA ARG A 259 9.77 16.99 -1.68
C ARG A 259 11.20 16.62 -2.02
N ASP A 260 11.38 15.95 -3.15
CA ASP A 260 12.68 15.51 -3.66
C ASP A 260 13.70 16.65 -3.73
N VAL A 261 13.27 17.84 -4.17
CA VAL A 261 14.11 19.06 -4.25
C VAL A 261 14.68 19.50 -2.89
N HIS A 262 14.01 19.16 -1.79
CA HIS A 262 14.46 19.54 -0.45
C HIS A 262 15.43 18.52 0.16
N LEU A 263 15.57 17.33 -0.41
CA LEU A 263 16.40 16.26 0.15
C LEU A 263 17.88 16.60 0.14
N GLN A 264 18.33 17.43 -0.81
CA GLN A 264 19.72 17.87 -0.88
C GLN A 264 20.14 18.61 0.40
N PHE A 265 19.28 19.48 0.94
CA PHE A 265 19.57 20.18 2.21
C PHE A 265 19.75 19.23 3.40
N ILE A 266 19.02 18.11 3.41
CA ILE A 266 19.13 17.08 4.45
C ILE A 266 20.43 16.31 4.24
N ILE A 267 20.72 15.88 3.02
CA ILE A 267 21.93 15.13 2.67
C ILE A 267 23.19 15.94 3.00
N ASP A 268 23.21 17.23 2.67
CA ASP A 268 24.34 18.11 2.98
C ASP A 268 24.57 18.23 4.49
N ALA A 269 23.50 18.22 5.29
CA ALA A 269 23.60 18.26 6.74
C ALA A 269 24.05 16.91 7.34
N LEU A 270 23.76 15.79 6.66
CA LEU A 270 24.19 14.44 7.03
C LEU A 270 25.64 14.12 6.61
N HIS A 271 26.25 14.93 5.74
CA HIS A 271 27.65 14.76 5.31
C HIS A 271 28.66 15.08 6.42
N SER A 272 28.24 15.75 7.50
CA SER A 272 29.14 16.08 8.61
C SER A 272 29.64 14.79 9.29
N SER A 273 30.95 14.64 9.44
CA SER A 273 31.59 13.47 10.08
C SER A 273 31.23 13.31 11.56
N GLU A 274 30.65 14.34 12.17
CA GLU A 274 30.17 14.38 13.56
C GLU A 274 28.66 14.02 13.67
N CYS A 275 28.02 13.59 12.56
CA CYS A 275 26.61 13.25 12.59
C CYS A 275 26.37 11.87 13.25
N HIS A 276 25.97 11.90 14.53
CA HIS A 276 25.57 10.72 15.31
C HIS A 276 24.07 10.41 15.23
N LEU A 277 23.45 10.70 14.08
CA LEU A 277 22.01 10.49 13.88
C LEU A 277 21.72 8.99 13.77
N GLU A 278 20.95 8.45 14.71
CA GLU A 278 20.56 7.04 14.76
C GLU A 278 19.24 6.78 14.01
N THR A 279 18.34 7.78 13.98
CA THR A 279 17.01 7.66 13.37
C THR A 279 16.61 8.92 12.60
N LEU A 280 16.14 8.72 11.35
CA LEU A 280 15.59 9.78 10.49
C LEU A 280 14.15 9.42 10.07
N ASP A 281 13.18 10.22 10.50
CA ASP A 281 11.78 10.06 10.08
C ASP A 281 11.40 11.10 9.02
N LEU A 282 11.21 10.61 7.79
CA LEU A 282 10.74 11.36 6.62
C LEU A 282 9.34 10.90 6.19
N GLY A 283 8.61 10.21 7.05
CA GLY A 283 7.30 9.66 6.72
C GLY A 283 6.27 10.74 6.35
N PHE A 284 5.24 10.36 5.60
CA PHE A 284 4.12 11.25 5.24
C PHE A 284 4.51 12.56 4.56
N ASN A 285 5.58 12.55 3.77
CA ASN A 285 6.00 13.69 2.96
C ASN A 285 5.57 13.48 1.49
N LYS A 286 6.13 14.27 0.58
CA LYS A 286 5.86 14.23 -0.86
C LYS A 286 7.08 13.70 -1.62
N ILE A 287 7.85 12.80 -1.00
CA ILE A 287 9.01 12.17 -1.62
C ILE A 287 8.53 11.17 -2.67
N THR A 288 9.18 11.15 -3.83
CA THR A 288 8.89 10.19 -4.91
C THR A 288 10.00 9.16 -5.06
N ASP A 289 9.86 8.25 -6.02
CA ASP A 289 10.89 7.27 -6.37
C ASP A 289 12.25 7.94 -6.66
N ALA A 290 12.25 9.12 -7.28
CA ALA A 290 13.47 9.88 -7.57
C ALA A 290 14.17 10.34 -6.27
N GLY A 291 13.42 10.89 -5.32
CA GLY A 291 13.95 11.28 -4.02
C GLY A 291 14.49 10.10 -3.21
N VAL A 292 13.81 8.95 -3.25
CA VAL A 292 14.32 7.71 -2.62
C VAL A 292 15.64 7.28 -3.26
N HIS A 293 15.77 7.36 -4.58
CA HIS A 293 17.02 7.06 -5.27
C HIS A 293 18.17 7.97 -4.81
N VAL A 294 17.91 9.28 -4.69
CA VAL A 294 18.89 10.26 -4.20
C VAL A 294 19.33 9.95 -2.76
N LEU A 295 18.38 9.63 -1.87
CA LEU A 295 18.69 9.22 -0.49
C LEU A 295 19.51 7.92 -0.44
N CYS A 296 19.11 6.89 -1.19
CA CYS A 296 19.83 5.63 -1.25
C CYS A 296 21.27 5.82 -1.76
N LYS A 297 21.46 6.65 -2.79
CA LYS A 297 22.80 6.99 -3.30
C LYS A 297 23.64 7.68 -2.24
N ALA A 298 23.08 8.65 -1.52
CA ALA A 298 23.79 9.33 -0.44
C ALA A 298 24.20 8.36 0.68
N PHE A 299 23.29 7.52 1.17
CA PHE A 299 23.61 6.55 2.22
C PHE A 299 24.64 5.50 1.76
N ALA A 300 24.60 5.07 0.50
CA ALA A 300 25.60 4.17 -0.08
C ALA A 300 26.99 4.82 -0.20
N GLN A 301 27.08 6.16 -0.27
CA GLN A 301 28.33 6.91 -0.28
C GLN A 301 28.94 7.12 1.13
N GLY A 302 28.35 6.54 2.18
CA GLY A 302 28.90 6.59 3.54
C GLY A 302 28.38 7.76 4.39
N MET A 303 27.28 8.38 3.97
CA MET A 303 26.62 9.45 4.74
C MET A 303 25.88 8.87 5.95
N ALA A 304 25.91 9.55 7.10
CA ALA A 304 25.23 9.15 8.34
C ALA A 304 25.46 7.66 8.70
N LEU A 305 26.71 7.30 9.04
CA LEU A 305 27.11 5.92 9.31
C LEU A 305 26.42 5.31 10.54
N GLU A 306 26.08 6.13 11.54
CA GLU A 306 25.36 5.69 12.75
C GLU A 306 23.85 5.53 12.52
N LEU A 307 23.35 5.88 11.32
CA LEU A 307 21.92 5.79 11.01
C LEU A 307 21.48 4.34 10.94
N SER A 308 20.66 3.94 11.90
CA SER A 308 20.11 2.58 12.01
C SER A 308 18.75 2.45 11.33
N SER A 309 17.97 3.53 11.26
CA SER A 309 16.60 3.49 10.76
C SER A 309 16.23 4.76 10.00
N VAL A 310 15.67 4.59 8.79
CA VAL A 310 15.03 5.66 8.02
C VAL A 310 13.58 5.30 7.74
N TYR A 311 12.65 6.17 8.15
CA TYR A 311 11.22 5.98 7.92
C TYR A 311 10.78 6.75 6.68
N LEU A 312 10.24 6.04 5.68
CA LEU A 312 9.77 6.62 4.41
C LEU A 312 8.29 6.31 4.15
N GLY A 313 7.60 5.61 5.06
CA GLY A 313 6.18 5.30 4.91
C GLY A 313 5.31 6.55 4.79
N GLY A 314 4.32 6.53 3.88
CA GLY A 314 3.41 7.67 3.67
C GLY A 314 3.86 8.66 2.60
N ASN A 315 4.96 8.37 1.91
CA ASN A 315 5.38 9.15 0.76
C ASN A 315 4.74 8.66 -0.56
N LYS A 316 4.96 9.39 -1.65
CA LYS A 316 4.46 9.07 -3.00
C LYS A 316 5.42 8.11 -3.72
N VAL A 317 5.79 7.04 -3.04
CA VAL A 317 6.77 6.04 -3.52
C VAL A 317 6.02 4.83 -4.07
N SER A 318 6.38 4.41 -5.27
CA SER A 318 5.83 3.21 -5.92
C SER A 318 6.53 1.94 -5.44
N SER A 319 6.03 0.77 -5.86
CA SER A 319 6.72 -0.51 -5.61
C SER A 319 8.14 -0.53 -6.20
N THR A 320 8.39 0.19 -7.30
CA THR A 320 9.72 0.36 -7.88
C THR A 320 10.64 1.15 -6.96
N GLY A 321 10.17 2.27 -6.41
CA GLY A 321 10.94 3.05 -5.43
C GLY A 321 11.25 2.26 -4.16
N MET A 322 10.30 1.46 -3.68
CA MET A 322 10.54 0.56 -2.55
C MET A 322 11.61 -0.51 -2.87
N ALA A 323 11.59 -1.08 -4.07
CA ALA A 323 12.59 -2.05 -4.51
C ALA A 323 14.00 -1.43 -4.60
N MET A 324 14.13 -0.15 -4.98
CA MET A 324 15.43 0.54 -4.99
C MET A 324 16.10 0.56 -3.61
N SER A 325 15.31 0.66 -2.53
CA SER A 325 15.86 0.60 -1.17
C SER A 325 16.40 -0.78 -0.78
N GLN A 326 16.01 -1.85 -1.47
CA GLN A 326 16.56 -3.20 -1.21
C GLN A 326 18.01 -3.29 -1.64
N GLY A 327 18.42 -2.57 -2.70
CA GLY A 327 19.82 -2.47 -3.11
C GLY A 327 20.70 -1.81 -2.05
N LEU A 328 20.14 -0.85 -1.29
CA LEU A 328 20.85 -0.22 -0.18
C LEU A 328 21.21 -1.23 0.92
N LYS A 329 20.37 -2.24 1.16
CA LYS A 329 20.63 -3.30 2.16
C LYS A 329 21.90 -4.11 1.86
N GLN A 330 22.32 -4.19 0.60
CA GLN A 330 23.58 -4.87 0.22
C GLN A 330 24.81 -4.04 0.60
N MET A 331 24.70 -2.71 0.62
CA MET A 331 25.80 -1.78 0.90
C MET A 331 25.82 -1.31 2.37
N ARG A 332 24.64 -1.11 2.96
CA ARG A 332 24.37 -0.71 4.34
C ARG A 332 23.38 -1.68 4.97
N GLY A 333 23.86 -2.89 5.29
CA GLY A 333 23.04 -3.94 5.89
C GLY A 333 22.54 -3.62 7.31
N ASP A 334 23.20 -2.68 7.96
CA ASP A 334 22.88 -2.08 9.26
C ASP A 334 21.71 -1.08 9.21
N LEU A 335 21.45 -0.47 8.05
CA LEU A 335 20.41 0.55 7.88
C LEU A 335 19.06 -0.08 7.50
N ALA A 336 18.08 0.05 8.39
CA ALA A 336 16.71 -0.36 8.13
C ALA A 336 15.92 0.74 7.41
N VAL A 337 15.48 0.46 6.18
CA VAL A 337 14.49 1.30 5.48
C VAL A 337 13.08 0.83 5.83
N VAL A 338 12.37 1.63 6.62
CA VAL A 338 11.06 1.28 7.15
C VAL A 338 9.96 1.97 6.34
N TRP A 339 9.17 1.15 5.67
CA TRP A 339 8.03 1.59 4.86
C TRP A 339 6.71 1.61 5.62
N LYS A 340 6.68 0.99 6.80
CA LYS A 340 5.51 1.07 7.68
C LYS A 340 5.37 2.51 8.17
N HIS A 341 4.15 3.03 8.11
CA HIS A 341 3.82 4.29 8.74
C HIS A 341 4.09 4.19 10.26
N GLN A 342 4.97 5.05 10.78
CA GLN A 342 5.31 5.07 12.19
C GLN A 342 5.04 6.46 12.73
N LEU A 343 3.82 6.66 13.24
CA LEU A 343 3.52 7.77 14.13
C LEU A 343 3.65 7.29 15.59
N ASN A 344 4.77 6.64 15.92
CA ASN A 344 4.99 6.08 17.25
C ASN A 344 4.97 7.19 18.30
N GLY A 345 3.96 7.14 19.17
CA GLY A 345 3.72 8.14 20.22
C GLY A 345 2.99 9.40 19.74
N ALA A 346 2.50 9.47 18.50
CA ALA A 346 1.65 10.58 18.08
C ALA A 346 0.31 10.49 18.81
N LYS A 347 0.01 11.54 19.57
CA LYS A 347 -1.26 11.68 20.29
C LYS A 347 -2.26 12.39 19.39
N SER A 348 -3.51 11.93 19.43
CA SER A 348 -4.61 12.58 18.71
C SER A 348 -4.77 14.02 19.22
N MET A 349 -4.78 14.97 18.29
CA MET A 349 -5.00 16.39 18.58
C MET A 349 -6.49 16.68 18.79
N CYS A 350 -7.33 16.13 17.91
CA CYS A 350 -8.78 16.29 17.93
C CYS A 350 -9.44 15.15 17.18
N THR A 351 -10.73 14.93 17.44
CA THR A 351 -11.53 13.92 16.73
C THR A 351 -12.45 14.61 15.73
N VAL A 352 -12.54 14.07 14.52
CA VAL A 352 -13.48 14.54 13.52
C VAL A 352 -14.89 14.13 13.94
N GLY A 353 -15.74 15.11 14.21
CA GLY A 353 -17.17 14.95 14.38
C GLY A 353 -17.88 14.85 13.03
N THR A 354 -18.98 15.58 12.87
CA THR A 354 -19.78 15.52 11.64
C THR A 354 -19.01 16.08 10.44
N VAL A 355 -18.94 15.30 9.36
CA VAL A 355 -18.47 15.75 8.04
C VAL A 355 -19.69 15.97 7.14
N TYR A 356 -19.80 17.15 6.53
CA TYR A 356 -20.95 17.50 5.70
C TYR A 356 -20.75 17.06 4.24
N VAL A 357 -21.82 16.57 3.60
CA VAL A 357 -21.75 16.08 2.21
C VAL A 357 -21.40 17.21 1.25
N ASN A 358 -20.55 16.92 0.26
CA ASN A 358 -20.02 17.88 -0.71
C ASN A 358 -19.17 19.01 -0.09
N SER A 359 -18.80 18.92 1.19
CA SER A 359 -17.85 19.85 1.78
C SER A 359 -16.42 19.54 1.35
N PRO A 360 -15.48 20.48 1.51
CA PRO A 360 -14.07 20.23 1.29
C PRO A 360 -13.52 19.04 2.11
N ALA A 361 -14.00 18.86 3.34
CA ALA A 361 -13.65 17.71 4.17
C ALA A 361 -14.15 16.39 3.61
N ASN A 362 -15.39 16.36 3.08
CA ASN A 362 -15.93 15.18 2.43
C ASN A 362 -15.20 14.84 1.13
N GLN A 363 -14.87 15.85 0.31
CA GLN A 363 -14.11 15.69 -0.92
C GLN A 363 -12.69 15.16 -0.66
N ALA A 364 -12.06 15.60 0.43
CA ALA A 364 -10.77 15.10 0.86
C ALA A 364 -10.82 13.68 1.44
N GLY A 365 -12.02 13.11 1.69
CA GLY A 365 -12.17 11.76 2.25
C GLY A 365 -12.12 11.66 3.78
N LEU A 366 -12.28 12.80 4.47
CA LEU A 366 -12.39 12.84 5.94
C LEU A 366 -13.70 12.19 6.38
N LEU A 367 -13.66 11.36 7.42
CA LEU A 367 -14.84 10.68 7.96
C LEU A 367 -15.08 11.04 9.42
N THR A 368 -16.35 10.98 9.82
CA THR A 368 -16.76 11.08 11.22
C THR A 368 -16.10 9.96 12.04
N GLY A 369 -15.43 10.33 13.13
CA GLY A 369 -14.71 9.43 14.02
C GLY A 369 -13.20 9.38 13.77
N ASP A 370 -12.69 10.00 12.70
CA ASP A 370 -11.26 10.08 12.44
C ASP A 370 -10.53 10.81 13.57
N SER A 371 -9.40 10.27 14.03
CA SER A 371 -8.53 10.92 15.00
C SER A 371 -7.42 11.68 14.29
N VAL A 372 -7.44 13.01 14.32
CA VAL A 372 -6.45 13.83 13.63
C VAL A 372 -5.16 13.85 14.45
N VAL A 373 -4.06 13.40 13.85
CA VAL A 373 -2.75 13.31 14.50
C VAL A 373 -1.77 14.36 13.98
N ALA A 374 -1.98 14.87 12.77
CA ALA A 374 -1.23 16.01 12.23
C ALA A 374 -2.13 16.84 11.31
N PHE A 375 -1.97 18.17 11.31
CA PHE A 375 -2.75 19.09 10.47
C PHE A 375 -1.83 20.15 9.86
N GLY A 376 -1.48 19.97 8.59
CA GLY A 376 -0.44 20.75 7.93
C GLY A 376 0.88 20.64 8.70
N PRO A 377 1.53 21.76 9.04
CA PRO A 377 2.78 21.75 9.80
C PRO A 377 2.58 21.45 11.30
N ILE A 378 1.34 21.39 11.78
CA ILE A 378 1.05 21.22 13.22
C ILE A 378 1.09 19.74 13.58
N GLN A 379 1.90 19.42 14.58
CA GLN A 379 1.90 18.14 15.28
C GLN A 379 1.46 18.32 16.74
N PHE A 380 1.29 17.20 17.46
CA PHE A 380 0.78 17.21 18.83
C PHE A 380 1.59 18.10 19.82
N PRO A 381 2.94 18.14 19.80
CA PRO A 381 3.68 18.98 20.74
C PRO A 381 3.39 20.48 20.61
N GLU A 382 3.06 20.95 19.40
CA GLU A 382 2.76 22.35 19.10
C GLU A 382 1.25 22.67 19.19
N PHE A 383 0.40 21.65 19.34
CA PHE A 383 -1.06 21.80 19.34
C PHE A 383 -1.59 22.26 20.72
N LYS A 384 -2.37 23.35 20.72
CA LYS A 384 -3.04 23.86 21.92
C LYS A 384 -4.54 23.58 21.90
N SER A 385 -5.22 24.04 20.86
CA SER A 385 -6.65 23.86 20.66
C SER A 385 -6.99 23.95 19.17
N VAL A 386 -8.15 23.43 18.76
CA VAL A 386 -8.62 23.56 17.37
C VAL A 386 -8.70 25.04 16.97
N THR A 387 -9.22 25.89 17.85
CA THR A 387 -9.41 27.33 17.59
C THR A 387 -8.09 28.08 17.47
N ASP A 388 -7.10 27.76 18.29
CA ASP A 388 -5.83 28.50 18.34
C ASP A 388 -4.79 27.96 17.37
N SER A 389 -4.83 26.65 17.08
CA SER A 389 -3.83 25.99 16.24
C SER A 389 -4.36 25.73 14.83
N ILE A 390 -5.53 25.10 14.67
CA ILE A 390 -6.02 24.65 13.36
C ILE A 390 -6.70 25.78 12.57
N VAL A 391 -7.57 26.56 13.21
CA VAL A 391 -8.35 27.61 12.52
C VAL A 391 -7.45 28.66 11.81
N PRO A 392 -6.33 29.13 12.39
CA PRO A 392 -5.43 30.04 11.70
C PRO A 392 -4.83 29.44 10.43
N VAL A 393 -4.40 28.18 10.46
CA VAL A 393 -3.83 27.48 9.30
C VAL A 393 -4.86 27.33 8.18
N VAL A 394 -6.10 27.01 8.54
CA VAL A 394 -7.22 26.90 7.59
C VAL A 394 -7.51 28.25 6.93
N LYS A 395 -7.56 29.33 7.71
CA LYS A 395 -7.79 30.69 7.19
C LYS A 395 -6.64 31.20 6.33
N ALA A 396 -5.40 30.85 6.66
CA ALA A 396 -4.23 31.24 5.87
C ALA A 396 -4.08 30.45 4.56
N SER A 397 -4.72 29.28 4.48
CA SER A 397 -4.57 28.33 3.36
C SER A 397 -5.85 28.16 2.54
N VAL A 398 -6.68 29.20 2.44
CA VAL A 398 -7.87 29.17 1.57
C VAL A 398 -7.43 28.94 0.12
N ASN A 399 -8.09 27.98 -0.54
CA ASN A 399 -7.79 27.46 -1.88
C ASN A 399 -6.40 26.84 -2.02
N LYS A 400 -5.72 26.52 -0.91
CA LYS A 400 -4.41 25.86 -0.91
C LYS A 400 -4.50 24.48 -0.25
N PRO A 401 -3.75 23.48 -0.74
CA PRO A 401 -3.75 22.16 -0.14
C PRO A 401 -3.10 22.17 1.25
N ILE A 402 -3.76 21.55 2.22
CA ILE A 402 -3.27 21.24 3.56
C ILE A 402 -3.23 19.73 3.70
N ASP A 403 -2.07 19.18 3.97
CA ASP A 403 -1.92 17.74 4.24
C ASP A 403 -2.27 17.44 5.69
N VAL A 404 -3.15 16.46 5.89
CA VAL A 404 -3.69 16.09 7.20
C VAL A 404 -3.56 14.60 7.36
N ILE A 405 -3.04 14.16 8.51
CA ILE A 405 -2.94 12.74 8.82
C ILE A 405 -3.98 12.41 9.87
N VAL A 406 -4.78 11.41 9.54
CA VAL A 406 -5.80 10.87 10.43
C VAL A 406 -5.53 9.41 10.75
N VAL A 407 -5.91 9.03 11.95
CA VAL A 407 -5.98 7.65 12.41
C VAL A 407 -7.43 7.22 12.31
N ARG A 408 -7.67 6.19 11.52
CA ARG A 408 -8.98 5.57 11.34
C ARG A 408 -8.88 4.10 11.76
N MET A 409 -9.74 3.70 12.69
CA MET A 409 -9.95 2.29 12.97
C MET A 409 -10.86 1.72 11.89
N ASP A 410 -10.42 0.69 11.19
CA ASP A 410 -11.31 -0.04 10.29
C ASP A 410 -12.19 -1.04 11.06
N GLY A 411 -13.15 -1.64 10.37
CA GLY A 411 -14.04 -2.65 10.95
C GLY A 411 -13.33 -3.93 11.41
N THR A 412 -12.02 -4.04 11.20
CA THR A 412 -11.16 -5.15 11.66
C THR A 412 -10.30 -4.76 12.87
N ALA A 413 -10.59 -3.61 13.50
CA ALA A 413 -9.85 -3.05 14.64
C ALA A 413 -8.37 -2.75 14.33
N GLN A 414 -7.98 -2.67 13.06
CA GLN A 414 -6.66 -2.21 12.67
C GLN A 414 -6.62 -0.68 12.63
N VAL A 415 -5.53 -0.14 13.16
CA VAL A 415 -5.25 1.30 13.20
C VAL A 415 -4.59 1.71 11.88
N ASN A 416 -5.34 2.37 11.01
CA ASN A 416 -4.83 2.86 9.74
C ASN A 416 -4.47 4.33 9.84
N HIS A 417 -3.24 4.67 9.44
CA HIS A 417 -2.81 6.04 9.26
C HIS A 417 -3.07 6.46 7.83
N ILE A 418 -3.93 7.45 7.63
CA ILE A 418 -4.38 7.91 6.31
C ILE A 418 -3.94 9.35 6.15
N GLN A 419 -3.18 9.63 5.08
CA GLN A 419 -2.86 10.99 4.66
C GLN A 419 -3.92 11.48 3.68
N LEU A 420 -4.53 12.62 4.02
CA LEU A 420 -5.55 13.29 3.23
C LEU A 420 -5.06 14.69 2.87
N THR A 421 -5.49 15.21 1.73
CA THR A 421 -5.20 16.60 1.33
C THR A 421 -6.51 17.38 1.34
N LEU A 422 -6.63 18.31 2.29
CA LEU A 422 -7.76 19.21 2.44
C LEU A 422 -7.49 20.52 1.70
N ILE A 423 -8.46 21.00 0.92
CA ILE A 423 -8.39 22.31 0.25
C ILE A 423 -9.49 23.18 0.85
N PRO A 424 -9.20 24.02 1.85
CA PRO A 424 -10.21 24.87 2.47
C PRO A 424 -10.78 25.85 1.45
N GLN A 425 -12.08 25.91 1.31
CA GLN A 425 -12.74 26.81 0.37
C GLN A 425 -14.16 27.11 0.82
N GLU A 426 -14.75 28.16 0.26
CA GLU A 426 -16.18 28.41 0.44
C GLU A 426 -17.00 27.27 -0.19
N TRP A 427 -18.06 26.88 0.49
CA TRP A 427 -18.97 25.82 0.08
C TRP A 427 -20.37 26.17 0.58
N ARG A 428 -21.37 25.33 0.28
CA ARG A 428 -22.78 25.64 0.59
C ARG A 428 -23.11 25.74 2.09
N GLY A 429 -22.22 25.34 2.99
CA GLY A 429 -22.44 25.35 4.43
C GLY A 429 -21.50 26.28 5.19
N ALA A 430 -21.47 26.14 6.51
CA ALA A 430 -20.70 27.01 7.39
C ALA A 430 -19.20 26.65 7.43
N GLY A 431 -18.35 27.68 7.47
CA GLY A 431 -16.90 27.54 7.57
C GLY A 431 -16.22 27.12 6.26
N LEU A 432 -14.91 26.85 6.32
CA LEU A 432 -14.07 26.60 5.12
C LEU A 432 -13.79 25.12 4.85
N LEU A 433 -13.99 24.24 5.84
CA LEU A 433 -13.74 22.80 5.70
C LEU A 433 -15.03 21.99 5.59
N GLY A 434 -16.11 22.45 6.25
CA GLY A 434 -17.35 21.70 6.37
C GLY A 434 -17.19 20.36 7.09
N CYS A 435 -16.48 20.39 8.22
CA CYS A 435 -16.48 19.36 9.24
C CYS A 435 -16.45 20.00 10.64
N ILE A 436 -16.90 19.25 11.65
CA ILE A 436 -16.74 19.62 13.06
C ILE A 436 -15.49 18.90 13.58
N LEU A 437 -14.56 19.64 14.19
CA LEU A 437 -13.41 19.07 14.91
C LEU A 437 -13.66 19.25 16.41
N LYS A 438 -13.52 18.17 17.19
CA LYS A 438 -13.81 18.11 18.62
C LYS A 438 -12.58 17.91 19.46
#